data_AF-A0A6J8AXS4-F1
#
_entry.id   AF-A0A6J8AXS4-F1
#
_cell.length_a   1.000
_cell.length_b   1.000
_cell.length_c   1.000
_cell.angle_alpha   90.00
_cell.angle_beta   90.00
_cell.angle_gamma   90.00
#
_symmetry.space_group_name_H-M   'P 1'
#
loop_
_entity.id
_entity.type
_entity.pdbx_description
1 polymer ?
#
loop_
_entity_poly.entity_id
_entity_poly.type
_entity_poly.pdbx_seq_one_letter_code
_entity_poly.pdbx_strand_id
1 'polypeptide(L)'
;MNTIVVETVKQLKNMARNAGLKRYSRMKEYQLLELIETKTEHTFERIPKPATKKEIMIEAKQQGLKGVSRLPKNQLLTKVSEKIKKNQESMIQVHEPIRSLKSVLTTWKITPDAEMDIQTFLEETMYDIDMKNAHPTLLSCYCHDNGIKCDGLDTYNENREKYMADWMTRNNETQDDVKAHFLAIINGRRVTLTPEDPEFYSGMRLIMNSIVNLRPDLYALAKKSKDNRGTDYNIDGTTVNYVMCSLENKALMIAFEYLTEQEIEVGSLVFDGLMIYKDNVSPERLSEILKGCSQKVKEVMGCNITITNKVMDEGYDLPLDALTQSVNVELLLRKGVYPYDYMDGFEKL
;
A
#
# COMPACT_ATOMS: atom_id res chain seq x y z
N MET A 1 5.14 2.91 -31.52
CA MET A 1 3.81 3.56 -31.64
C MET A 1 2.80 2.49 -31.98
N ASN A 2 1.97 2.06 -31.03
CA ASN A 2 0.88 1.14 -31.32
C ASN A 2 -0.16 1.89 -32.15
N THR A 3 -0.41 1.40 -33.37
CA THR A 3 -1.42 1.93 -34.28
C THR A 3 -2.78 1.78 -33.61
N ILE A 4 -3.42 2.91 -33.29
CA ILE A 4 -4.80 2.93 -32.77
C ILE A 4 -5.69 2.44 -33.90
N VAL A 5 -6.15 1.20 -33.82
CA VAL A 5 -7.17 0.67 -34.72
C VAL A 5 -8.47 1.37 -34.35
N VAL A 6 -8.95 2.27 -35.20
CA VAL A 6 -10.25 2.93 -35.00
C VAL A 6 -11.34 1.87 -35.10
N GLU A 7 -11.97 1.56 -33.98
CA GLU A 7 -13.07 0.60 -33.92
C GLU A 7 -14.35 1.23 -34.45
N THR A 8 -15.02 0.55 -35.38
CA THR A 8 -16.32 1.01 -35.87
C THR A 8 -17.38 0.98 -34.77
N VAL A 9 -18.40 1.84 -34.85
CA VAL A 9 -19.57 1.82 -33.93
C VAL A 9 -20.20 0.43 -33.78
N LYS A 10 -20.14 -0.41 -34.82
CA LYS A 10 -20.63 -1.79 -34.77
C LYS A 10 -19.77 -2.67 -33.85
N GLN A 11 -18.44 -2.53 -33.90
CA GLN A 11 -17.51 -3.24 -33.03
C GLN A 11 -17.70 -2.82 -31.56
N LEU A 12 -17.80 -1.52 -31.30
CA LEU A 12 -18.05 -0.99 -29.97
C LEU A 12 -19.38 -1.49 -29.38
N LYS A 13 -20.46 -1.53 -30.17
CA LYS A 13 -21.74 -2.11 -29.71
C LYS A 13 -21.65 -3.61 -29.40
N ASN A 14 -20.83 -4.36 -30.14
CA ASN A 14 -20.58 -5.78 -29.85
C ASN A 14 -19.77 -5.95 -28.56
N MET A 15 -18.77 -5.10 -28.32
CA MET A 15 -18.01 -5.11 -27.07
C MET A 15 -18.90 -4.78 -25.88
N ALA A 16 -19.74 -3.74 -25.99
CA ALA A 16 -20.73 -3.39 -24.97
C ALA A 16 -21.72 -4.53 -24.69
N ARG A 17 -22.16 -5.25 -25.74
CA ARG A 17 -23.00 -6.46 -25.60
C ARG A 17 -22.28 -7.56 -24.84
N ASN A 18 -21.03 -7.85 -25.19
CA ASN A 18 -20.23 -8.91 -24.58
C ASN A 18 -19.89 -8.60 -23.12
N ALA A 19 -19.74 -7.32 -22.78
CA ALA A 19 -19.58 -6.81 -21.42
C ALA A 19 -20.89 -6.77 -20.60
N GLY A 20 -22.03 -7.22 -21.17
CA GLY A 20 -23.31 -7.27 -20.48
C GLY A 20 -23.93 -5.89 -20.21
N LEU A 21 -23.50 -4.85 -20.94
CA LEU A 21 -24.04 -3.50 -20.80
C LEU A 21 -25.50 -3.45 -21.31
N LYS A 22 -26.27 -2.46 -20.85
CA LYS A 22 -27.66 -2.23 -21.31
C LYS A 22 -27.78 -0.79 -21.78
N ARG A 23 -28.83 -0.50 -22.58
CA ARG A 23 -29.17 0.86 -23.07
C ARG A 23 -28.14 1.54 -24.00
N TYR A 24 -27.21 0.79 -24.59
CA TYR A 24 -26.18 1.32 -25.50
C TYR A 24 -26.59 1.43 -26.98
N SER A 25 -27.80 0.98 -27.35
CA SER A 25 -28.22 0.84 -28.75
C SER A 25 -28.29 2.18 -29.52
N ARG A 26 -28.58 3.28 -28.81
CA ARG A 26 -28.71 4.64 -29.35
C ARG A 26 -27.50 5.55 -29.07
N MET A 27 -26.46 5.03 -28.43
CA MET A 27 -25.27 5.81 -28.08
C MET A 27 -24.40 6.10 -29.30
N LYS A 28 -23.79 7.28 -29.31
CA LYS A 28 -22.77 7.70 -30.27
C LYS A 28 -21.43 7.02 -29.93
N GLU A 29 -20.48 7.06 -30.86
CA GLU A 29 -19.18 6.38 -30.75
C GLU A 29 -18.42 6.71 -29.46
N TYR A 30 -18.22 7.99 -29.17
CA TYR A 30 -17.51 8.44 -27.96
C TYR A 30 -18.19 7.99 -26.66
N GLN A 31 -19.53 7.95 -26.64
CA GLN A 31 -20.30 7.50 -25.48
C GLN A 31 -20.18 5.98 -25.27
N LEU A 32 -19.98 5.23 -26.34
CA LEU A 32 -19.73 3.78 -26.26
C LEU A 32 -18.33 3.51 -25.73
N LEU A 33 -17.31 4.25 -26.19
CA LEU A 33 -15.94 4.14 -25.69
C LEU A 33 -15.88 4.44 -24.19
N GLU A 34 -16.42 5.59 -23.77
CA GLU A 34 -16.47 6.00 -22.37
C GLU A 34 -17.21 4.96 -21.50
N LEU A 35 -18.35 4.43 -21.98
CA LEU A 35 -19.12 3.41 -21.26
C LEU A 35 -18.37 2.07 -21.16
N ILE A 36 -17.57 1.71 -22.17
CA ILE A 36 -16.77 0.48 -22.15
C ILE A 36 -15.60 0.65 -21.20
N GLU A 37 -14.84 1.75 -21.31
CA GLU A 37 -13.66 2.08 -20.51
C GLU A 37 -14.00 2.12 -19.01
N THR A 38 -15.03 2.90 -18.63
CA THR A 38 -15.47 3.04 -17.23
C THR A 38 -15.95 1.73 -16.59
N LYS A 39 -16.45 0.77 -17.39
CA LYS A 39 -16.86 -0.55 -16.90
C LYS A 39 -15.71 -1.54 -16.85
N THR A 40 -14.77 -1.47 -17.80
CA THR A 40 -13.57 -2.31 -17.79
C THR A 40 -12.65 -1.99 -16.63
N GLU A 41 -12.60 -0.74 -16.16
CA GLU A 41 -11.84 -0.34 -14.96
C GLU A 41 -12.49 -0.78 -13.64
N HIS A 42 -13.77 -1.20 -13.65
CA HIS A 42 -14.53 -1.56 -12.45
C HIS A 42 -15.03 -3.01 -12.44
N THR A 43 -14.56 -3.89 -13.33
CA THR A 43 -14.90 -5.32 -13.26
C THR A 43 -13.79 -6.25 -13.73
N PHE A 44 -12.99 -6.76 -12.77
CA PHE A 44 -12.40 -8.11 -12.88
C PHE A 44 -12.30 -8.87 -11.55
N GLU A 45 -13.34 -8.81 -10.72
CA GLU A 45 -13.74 -10.03 -10.01
C GLU A 45 -14.93 -10.63 -10.74
N ARG A 46 -14.63 -11.53 -11.68
CA ARG A 46 -15.65 -12.43 -12.19
C ARG A 46 -16.08 -13.31 -11.01
N ILE A 47 -17.32 -13.15 -10.54
CA ILE A 47 -17.97 -14.21 -9.76
C ILE A 47 -17.79 -15.49 -10.58
N PRO A 48 -17.02 -16.48 -10.09
CA PRO A 48 -16.69 -17.64 -10.89
C PRO A 48 -18.00 -18.32 -11.27
N LYS A 49 -18.21 -18.51 -12.59
CA LYS A 49 -19.38 -19.22 -13.07
C LYS A 49 -19.40 -20.59 -12.39
N PRO A 50 -20.53 -21.01 -11.80
CA PRO A 50 -20.59 -22.28 -11.09
C PRO A 50 -20.19 -23.42 -12.04
N ALA A 51 -19.14 -24.16 -11.67
CA ALA A 51 -18.53 -25.20 -12.50
C ALA A 51 -19.59 -26.14 -13.09
N THR A 52 -19.48 -26.45 -14.37
CA THR A 52 -20.35 -27.38 -15.08
C THR A 52 -20.13 -28.81 -14.58
N LYS A 53 -21.14 -29.68 -14.74
CA LYS A 53 -21.00 -31.11 -14.37
C LYS A 53 -19.82 -31.78 -15.08
N LYS A 54 -19.49 -31.35 -16.31
CA LYS A 54 -18.37 -31.88 -17.10
C LYS A 54 -17.02 -31.51 -16.48
N GLU A 55 -16.85 -30.27 -16.04
CA GLU A 55 -15.62 -29.80 -15.36
C GLU A 55 -15.43 -30.53 -14.03
N ILE A 56 -16.50 -30.69 -13.23
CA ILE A 56 -16.43 -31.43 -11.96
C ILE A 56 -16.09 -32.91 -12.19
N MET A 57 -16.54 -33.52 -13.31
CA MET A 57 -16.16 -34.90 -13.66
C MET A 57 -14.68 -35.03 -14.07
N ILE A 58 -14.11 -34.01 -14.72
CA ILE A 58 -12.68 -34.01 -15.07
C ILE A 58 -11.85 -33.97 -13.79
N GLU A 59 -12.19 -33.06 -12.88
CA GLU A 59 -11.55 -32.95 -11.57
C GLU A 59 -11.69 -34.26 -10.77
N ALA A 60 -12.90 -34.86 -10.75
CA ALA A 60 -13.11 -36.14 -10.08
C ALA A 60 -12.21 -37.26 -10.62
N LYS A 61 -11.96 -37.28 -11.93
CA LYS A 61 -11.06 -38.26 -12.56
C LYS A 61 -9.60 -37.98 -12.19
N GLN A 62 -9.19 -36.71 -12.12
CA GLN A 62 -7.85 -36.31 -11.68
C GLN A 62 -7.59 -36.71 -10.21
N GLN A 63 -8.61 -36.59 -9.35
CA GLN A 63 -8.56 -37.04 -7.94
C GLN A 63 -8.73 -38.57 -7.76
N GLY A 64 -8.78 -39.34 -8.86
CA GLY A 64 -8.83 -40.80 -8.86
C GLY A 64 -10.19 -41.41 -8.47
N LEU A 65 -11.28 -40.65 -8.50
CA LEU A 65 -12.62 -41.14 -8.16
C LEU A 65 -13.19 -42.01 -9.29
N LYS A 66 -13.47 -43.29 -8.99
CA LYS A 66 -14.11 -44.23 -9.91
C LYS A 66 -15.63 -44.28 -9.68
N GLY A 67 -16.39 -44.55 -10.75
CA GLY A 67 -17.84 -44.79 -10.66
C GLY A 67 -18.72 -43.55 -10.45
N VAL A 68 -18.18 -42.34 -10.63
CA VAL A 68 -18.91 -41.09 -10.31
C VAL A 68 -19.73 -40.50 -11.48
N SER A 69 -19.67 -41.10 -12.67
CA SER A 69 -20.32 -40.58 -13.89
C SER A 69 -21.86 -40.53 -13.79
N ARG A 70 -22.45 -41.41 -12.98
CA ARG A 70 -23.91 -41.49 -12.76
C ARG A 70 -24.42 -40.56 -11.66
N LEU A 71 -23.53 -39.87 -10.93
CA LEU A 71 -23.96 -39.03 -9.81
C LEU A 71 -24.59 -37.71 -10.29
N PRO A 72 -25.61 -37.21 -9.58
CA PRO A 72 -26.10 -35.83 -9.72
C PRO A 72 -24.98 -34.81 -9.43
N LYS A 73 -25.06 -33.62 -10.04
CA LYS A 73 -24.02 -32.57 -9.96
C LYS A 73 -23.62 -32.24 -8.51
N ASN A 74 -24.60 -32.09 -7.62
CA ASN A 74 -24.34 -31.70 -6.23
C ASN A 74 -23.63 -32.81 -5.45
N GLN A 75 -24.05 -34.07 -5.62
CA GLN A 75 -23.39 -35.22 -4.98
C GLN A 75 -21.96 -35.44 -5.52
N LEU A 76 -21.76 -35.19 -6.82
CA LEU A 76 -20.44 -35.24 -7.43
C LEU A 76 -19.51 -34.16 -6.85
N LEU A 77 -20.03 -32.93 -6.68
CA LEU A 77 -19.29 -31.82 -6.08
C LEU A 77 -18.86 -32.15 -4.65
N THR A 78 -19.80 -32.64 -3.82
CA THR A 78 -19.52 -33.07 -2.45
C THR A 78 -18.42 -34.13 -2.40
N LYS A 79 -18.49 -35.17 -3.24
CA LYS A 79 -17.47 -36.23 -3.26
C LYS A 79 -16.09 -35.75 -3.70
N VAL A 80 -16.03 -34.81 -4.64
CA VAL A 80 -14.76 -34.19 -5.07
C VAL A 80 -14.18 -33.35 -3.94
N SER A 81 -14.98 -32.51 -3.29
CA SER A 81 -14.54 -31.70 -2.14
C SER A 81 -14.07 -32.55 -0.97
N GLU A 82 -14.78 -33.63 -0.63
CA GLU A 82 -14.36 -34.58 0.42
C GLU A 82 -13.03 -35.26 0.08
N LYS A 83 -12.83 -35.64 -1.19
CA LYS A 83 -11.60 -36.29 -1.64
C LYS A 83 -10.40 -35.34 -1.62
N ILE A 84 -10.59 -34.09 -2.08
CA ILE A 84 -9.57 -33.04 -2.01
C ILE A 84 -9.18 -32.78 -0.55
N LYS A 85 -10.19 -32.61 0.32
CA LYS A 85 -9.96 -32.41 1.76
C LYS A 85 -9.19 -33.57 2.38
N LYS A 86 -9.57 -34.82 2.07
CA LYS A 86 -8.87 -36.02 2.56
C LYS A 86 -7.43 -36.12 2.04
N ASN A 87 -7.18 -35.74 0.78
CA ASN A 87 -5.84 -35.72 0.21
C ASN A 87 -4.97 -34.64 0.86
N GLN A 88 -5.52 -33.45 1.12
CA GLN A 88 -4.85 -32.38 1.86
C GLN A 88 -4.54 -32.80 3.31
N GLU A 89 -5.50 -33.41 4.01
CA GLU A 89 -5.31 -33.98 5.36
C GLU A 89 -4.23 -35.07 5.37
N SER A 90 -4.13 -35.89 4.33
CA SER A 90 -3.08 -36.91 4.22
C SER A 90 -1.69 -36.35 3.88
N MET A 91 -1.60 -35.25 3.13
CA MET A 91 -0.33 -34.53 2.92
C MET A 91 0.16 -33.88 4.21
N ILE A 92 -0.76 -33.36 5.03
CA ILE A 92 -0.45 -32.78 6.34
C ILE A 92 0.07 -33.87 7.32
N GLN A 93 -0.32 -35.14 7.16
CA GLN A 93 0.18 -36.25 7.99
C GLN A 93 1.58 -36.78 7.63
N VAL A 94 2.21 -36.33 6.54
CA VAL A 94 3.60 -36.72 6.20
C VAL A 94 4.63 -35.87 6.96
N HIS A 95 4.19 -34.80 7.63
CA HIS A 95 4.97 -34.07 8.62
C HIS A 95 4.26 -34.09 9.97
N GLU A 96 4.57 -35.07 10.81
CA GLU A 96 4.32 -34.98 12.25
C GLU A 96 5.43 -35.73 13.02
N PRO A 97 5.74 -35.32 14.27
CA PRO A 97 4.77 -35.19 15.35
C PRO A 97 4.39 -33.72 15.58
N ILE A 98 3.16 -33.38 16.01
CA ILE A 98 2.70 -33.47 17.39
C ILE A 98 1.17 -33.69 17.45
N ARG A 99 0.76 -34.93 17.71
CA ARG A 99 -0.48 -35.22 18.43
C ARG A 99 -0.30 -34.88 19.91
N SER A 100 -0.88 -33.77 20.37
CA SER A 100 -1.49 -33.60 21.71
C SER A 100 -1.74 -32.11 22.02
N LEU A 101 -2.78 -31.50 21.42
CA LEU A 101 -3.18 -30.11 21.74
C LEU A 101 -4.67 -29.94 22.03
N LYS A 102 -5.40 -31.03 22.36
CA LYS A 102 -6.76 -30.91 22.92
C LYS A 102 -6.82 -30.98 24.44
N SER A 103 -5.78 -31.44 25.12
CA SER A 103 -5.70 -31.46 26.60
C SER A 103 -4.99 -30.26 27.22
N VAL A 104 -4.39 -29.37 26.41
CA VAL A 104 -3.62 -28.20 26.90
C VAL A 104 -4.42 -26.89 26.80
N LEU A 105 -5.57 -26.89 26.11
CA LEU A 105 -6.37 -25.70 25.84
C LEU A 105 -7.25 -25.21 27.02
N THR A 106 -7.17 -25.84 28.20
CA THR A 106 -8.07 -25.52 29.33
C THR A 106 -7.43 -24.84 30.54
N THR A 107 -6.16 -24.47 30.48
CA THR A 107 -5.54 -23.76 31.60
C THR A 107 -4.42 -22.90 31.08
N TRP A 108 -4.64 -21.61 30.83
CA TRP A 108 -3.69 -20.54 31.10
C TRP A 108 -4.49 -19.23 31.17
N LYS A 109 -4.70 -18.75 32.40
CA LYS A 109 -4.98 -17.33 32.63
C LYS A 109 -3.70 -16.60 32.25
N ILE A 110 -3.72 -15.91 31.12
CA ILE A 110 -2.70 -14.92 30.78
C ILE A 110 -2.75 -13.89 31.91
N THR A 111 -1.66 -13.75 32.66
CA THR A 111 -1.48 -12.64 33.58
C THR A 111 -1.35 -11.36 32.77
N PRO A 112 -1.98 -10.24 33.18
CA PRO A 112 -1.97 -8.98 32.42
C PRO A 112 -0.59 -8.31 32.26
N ASP A 113 0.47 -8.85 32.87
CA ASP A 113 1.71 -8.11 33.14
C ASP A 113 2.85 -8.40 32.15
N ALA A 114 2.60 -9.14 31.06
CA ALA A 114 3.60 -9.46 30.04
C ALA A 114 3.04 -9.22 28.62
N GLU A 115 2.66 -7.99 28.34
CA GLU A 115 2.50 -7.52 26.97
C GLU A 115 3.89 -7.23 26.41
N MET A 116 4.44 -8.14 25.60
CA MET A 116 5.59 -7.83 24.76
C MET A 116 5.16 -6.74 23.78
N ASP A 117 5.77 -5.57 23.86
CA ASP A 117 5.50 -4.50 22.89
C ASP A 117 5.90 -5.01 21.50
N ILE A 118 4.97 -4.83 20.56
CA ILE A 118 5.14 -5.19 19.15
C ILE A 118 6.35 -4.46 18.57
N GLN A 119 6.61 -3.21 19.00
CA GLN A 119 7.77 -2.46 18.51
C GLN A 119 9.10 -3.11 18.92
N THR A 120 9.25 -3.51 20.19
CA THR A 120 10.46 -4.18 20.67
C THR A 120 10.73 -5.47 19.88
N PHE A 121 9.67 -6.24 19.60
CA PHE A 121 9.80 -7.46 18.79
C PHE A 121 10.19 -7.18 17.33
N LEU A 122 9.60 -6.16 16.72
CA LEU A 122 9.91 -5.76 15.34
C LEU A 122 11.32 -5.18 15.24
N GLU A 123 11.77 -4.41 16.24
CA GLU A 123 13.13 -3.90 16.29
C GLU A 123 14.15 -5.04 16.26
N GLU A 124 13.94 -6.13 17.00
CA GLU A 124 14.87 -7.26 17.02
C GLU A 124 14.90 -8.06 15.71
N THR A 125 13.79 -8.07 14.96
CA THR A 125 13.58 -9.01 13.84
C THR A 125 13.57 -8.35 12.45
N MET A 126 13.36 -7.03 12.38
CA MET A 126 13.14 -6.32 11.12
C MET A 126 13.94 -5.02 11.02
N TYR A 127 14.30 -4.65 9.80
CA TYR A 127 14.73 -3.28 9.47
C TYR A 127 13.54 -2.50 8.94
N ASP A 128 13.36 -1.27 9.43
CA ASP A 128 12.33 -0.33 8.97
C ASP A 128 12.92 0.60 7.91
N ILE A 129 12.60 0.35 6.65
CA ILE A 129 13.14 1.09 5.50
C ILE A 129 12.15 2.19 5.14
N ASP A 130 12.60 3.44 5.27
CA ASP A 130 11.76 4.62 5.13
C ASP A 130 12.35 5.66 4.17
N MET A 131 11.49 6.42 3.50
CA MET A 131 11.89 7.51 2.61
C MET A 131 12.10 8.81 3.39
N LYS A 132 13.35 9.25 3.50
CA LYS A 132 13.67 10.50 4.19
C LYS A 132 13.05 11.69 3.45
N ASN A 133 12.15 12.40 4.12
CA ASN A 133 11.54 13.63 3.62
C ASN A 133 10.80 13.41 2.28
N ALA A 134 10.02 12.32 2.20
CA ALA A 134 9.36 11.84 0.98
C ALA A 134 8.56 12.94 0.26
N HIS A 135 7.47 13.42 0.89
CA HIS A 135 6.55 14.39 0.29
C HIS A 135 7.25 15.63 -0.32
N PRO A 136 8.07 16.42 0.41
CA PRO A 136 8.73 17.60 -0.15
C PRO A 136 9.70 17.28 -1.30
N THR A 137 10.42 16.17 -1.21
CA THR A 137 11.42 15.78 -2.22
C THR A 137 10.74 15.31 -3.51
N LEU A 138 9.74 14.44 -3.37
CA LEU A 138 8.96 13.94 -4.51
C LEU A 138 8.16 15.06 -5.18
N LEU A 139 7.63 16.00 -4.40
CA LEU A 139 6.92 17.16 -4.94
C LEU A 139 7.86 18.09 -5.73
N SER A 140 9.08 18.32 -5.25
CA SER A 140 10.10 19.07 -5.99
C SER A 140 10.42 18.39 -7.32
N CYS A 141 10.67 17.08 -7.32
CA CYS A 141 10.89 16.30 -8.56
C CYS A 141 9.72 16.45 -9.54
N TYR A 142 8.48 16.32 -9.06
CA TYR A 142 7.30 16.52 -9.88
C TYR A 142 7.21 17.93 -10.47
N CYS A 143 7.58 18.96 -9.71
CA CYS A 143 7.58 20.33 -10.20
C CYS A 143 8.58 20.49 -11.35
N HIS A 144 9.81 19.97 -11.21
CA HIS A 144 10.83 20.01 -12.26
C HIS A 144 10.39 19.30 -13.53
N ASP A 145 9.82 18.10 -13.40
CA ASP A 145 9.33 17.31 -14.54
C ASP A 145 8.20 18.01 -15.33
N ASN A 146 7.44 18.89 -14.67
CA ASN A 146 6.31 19.59 -15.26
C ASN A 146 6.58 21.09 -15.51
N GLY A 147 7.83 21.55 -15.35
CA GLY A 147 8.20 22.94 -15.55
C GLY A 147 7.54 23.93 -14.58
N ILE A 148 7.19 23.48 -13.37
CA ILE A 148 6.63 24.31 -12.31
C ILE A 148 7.79 24.89 -11.50
N LYS A 149 7.84 26.22 -11.37
CA LYS A 149 8.85 26.91 -10.55
C LYS A 149 8.70 26.51 -9.07
N CYS A 150 9.75 25.95 -8.48
CA CYS A 150 9.73 25.45 -7.10
C CYS A 150 10.98 25.80 -6.27
N ASP A 151 11.72 26.86 -6.61
CA ASP A 151 12.99 27.26 -5.96
C ASP A 151 12.92 27.30 -4.42
N GLY A 152 11.80 27.79 -3.86
CA GLY A 152 11.60 27.84 -2.41
C GLY A 152 11.45 26.44 -1.76
N LEU A 153 10.88 25.47 -2.48
CA LEU A 153 10.78 24.07 -2.05
C LEU A 153 12.13 23.37 -2.17
N ASP A 154 12.89 23.64 -3.23
CA ASP A 154 14.25 23.11 -3.40
C ASP A 154 15.16 23.60 -2.29
N THR A 155 15.13 24.91 -2.01
CA THR A 155 15.87 25.53 -0.91
C THR A 155 15.47 24.93 0.45
N TYR A 156 14.17 24.64 0.65
CA TYR A 156 13.70 23.93 1.84
C TYR A 156 14.31 22.53 1.95
N ASN A 157 14.31 21.74 0.88
CA ASN A 157 14.85 20.38 0.91
C ASN A 157 16.35 20.37 1.24
N GLU A 158 17.11 21.33 0.70
CA GLU A 158 18.56 21.48 0.95
C GLU A 158 18.87 21.95 2.39
N ASN A 159 18.01 22.80 2.96
CA ASN A 159 18.26 23.49 4.23
C ASN A 159 17.30 23.07 5.35
N ARG A 160 16.61 21.94 5.19
CA ARG A 160 15.51 21.49 6.06
C ARG A 160 15.86 21.53 7.54
N GLU A 161 17.00 20.91 7.91
CA GLU A 161 17.42 20.83 9.32
C GLU A 161 17.66 22.21 9.92
N LYS A 162 18.21 23.15 9.14
CA LYS A 162 18.39 24.54 9.57
C LYS A 162 17.04 25.23 9.76
N TYR A 163 16.11 25.09 8.81
CA TYR A 163 14.79 25.68 8.93
C TYR A 163 14.02 25.13 10.14
N MET A 164 14.16 23.83 10.42
CA MET A 164 13.58 23.23 11.61
C MET A 164 14.21 23.79 12.89
N ALA A 165 15.54 23.84 12.98
CA ALA A 165 16.23 24.37 14.15
C ALA A 165 15.88 25.85 14.42
N ASP A 166 15.84 26.67 13.36
CA ASP A 166 15.47 28.09 13.46
C ASP A 166 14.01 28.24 13.93
N TRP A 167 13.09 27.40 13.45
CA TRP A 167 11.69 27.43 13.87
C TRP A 167 11.49 26.97 15.31
N MET A 168 12.13 25.86 15.70
CA MET A 168 12.12 25.36 17.08
C MET A 168 12.61 26.45 18.03
N THR A 169 13.72 27.11 17.70
CA THR A 169 14.28 28.20 18.53
C THR A 169 13.34 29.40 18.63
N ARG A 170 12.75 29.82 17.51
CA ARG A 170 11.89 31.02 17.46
C ARG A 170 10.56 30.82 18.18
N ASN A 171 9.97 29.64 18.08
CA ASN A 171 8.62 29.36 18.57
C ASN A 171 8.58 28.50 19.85
N ASN A 172 9.74 28.02 20.32
CA ASN A 172 9.84 27.11 21.46
C ASN A 172 8.98 25.85 21.27
N GLU A 173 9.04 25.28 20.06
CA GLU A 173 8.30 24.08 19.64
C GLU A 173 9.21 22.85 19.56
N THR A 174 8.64 21.67 19.75
CA THR A 174 9.37 20.40 19.62
C THR A 174 9.64 20.07 18.15
N GLN A 175 10.59 19.16 17.88
CA GLN A 175 10.89 18.76 16.52
C GLN A 175 9.67 18.21 15.78
N ASP A 176 8.80 17.47 16.47
CA ASP A 176 7.61 16.86 15.86
C ASP A 176 6.51 17.87 15.59
N ASP A 177 6.33 18.87 16.47
CA ASP A 177 5.45 20.01 16.20
C ASP A 177 5.89 20.76 14.93
N VAL A 178 7.19 20.96 14.77
CA VAL A 178 7.77 21.63 13.60
C VAL A 178 7.60 20.78 12.33
N LYS A 179 7.83 19.45 12.40
CA LYS A 179 7.54 18.54 11.27
C LYS A 179 6.07 18.63 10.86
N ALA A 180 5.15 18.57 11.83
CA ALA A 180 3.72 18.69 11.59
C ALA A 180 3.35 20.07 11.00
N HIS A 181 4.02 21.14 11.42
CA HIS A 181 3.84 22.49 10.88
C HIS A 181 4.20 22.54 9.39
N PHE A 182 5.41 22.13 9.01
CA PHE A 182 5.86 22.08 7.62
C PHE A 182 4.98 21.19 6.75
N LEU A 183 4.62 20.01 7.24
CA LEU A 183 3.71 19.09 6.54
C LEU A 183 2.33 19.72 6.32
N ALA A 184 1.80 20.47 7.30
CA ALA A 184 0.53 21.15 7.17
C ALA A 184 0.57 22.24 6.08
N ILE A 185 1.67 22.99 5.96
CA ILE A 185 1.84 24.02 4.91
C ILE A 185 1.85 23.39 3.53
N ILE A 186 2.61 22.30 3.36
CA ILE A 186 2.68 21.56 2.10
C ILE A 186 1.29 21.01 1.73
N ASN A 187 0.51 20.63 2.73
CA ASN A 187 -0.88 20.20 2.58
C ASN A 187 -1.89 21.35 2.50
N GLY A 188 -1.45 22.61 2.37
CA GLY A 188 -2.33 23.73 2.08
C GLY A 188 -2.78 24.55 3.28
N ARG A 189 -2.25 24.33 4.49
CA ARG A 189 -2.47 25.23 5.64
C ARG A 189 -2.01 26.65 5.29
N ARG A 190 -2.90 27.62 5.50
CA ARG A 190 -2.56 29.05 5.36
C ARG A 190 -1.80 29.50 6.60
N VAL A 191 -0.74 30.24 6.37
CA VAL A 191 0.06 30.88 7.41
C VAL A 191 0.11 32.38 7.14
N THR A 192 0.21 33.17 8.19
CA THR A 192 0.49 34.61 8.08
C THR A 192 1.99 34.78 7.96
N LEU A 193 2.44 35.37 6.86
CA LEU A 193 3.86 35.54 6.59
C LEU A 193 4.40 36.85 7.14
N THR A 194 5.60 36.80 7.71
CA THR A 194 6.44 37.96 8.01
C THR A 194 7.60 38.05 7.01
N PRO A 195 8.27 39.21 6.88
CA PRO A 195 9.43 39.35 5.99
C PRO A 195 10.60 38.40 6.30
N GLU A 196 10.65 37.88 7.53
CA GLU A 196 11.66 36.91 7.98
C GLU A 196 11.32 35.47 7.58
N ASP A 197 10.10 35.20 7.10
CA ASP A 197 9.68 33.87 6.72
C ASP A 197 10.34 33.42 5.40
N PRO A 198 10.80 32.17 5.33
CA PRO A 198 11.36 31.56 4.12
C PRO A 198 10.47 31.70 2.87
N GLU A 199 11.09 31.90 1.70
CA GLU A 199 10.38 31.93 0.41
C GLU A 199 9.61 30.64 0.12
N PHE A 200 10.02 29.53 0.75
CA PHE A 200 9.28 28.27 0.78
C PHE A 200 7.76 28.47 0.96
N TYR A 201 7.35 29.29 1.92
CA TYR A 201 5.94 29.45 2.28
C TYR A 201 5.10 30.08 1.17
N SER A 202 5.63 31.14 0.54
CA SER A 202 4.96 31.82 -0.58
C SER A 202 5.02 30.96 -1.85
N GLY A 203 6.16 30.28 -2.08
CA GLY A 203 6.36 29.35 -3.19
C GLY A 203 5.37 28.18 -3.21
N MET A 204 5.01 27.64 -2.04
CA MET A 204 4.06 26.52 -1.95
C MET A 204 2.68 26.83 -2.55
N ARG A 205 2.23 28.09 -2.51
CA ARG A 205 0.95 28.48 -3.13
C ARG A 205 1.02 28.52 -4.65
N LEU A 206 2.14 28.96 -5.20
CA LEU A 206 2.38 28.94 -6.64
C LEU A 206 2.41 27.50 -7.15
N ILE A 207 3.06 26.60 -6.40
CA ILE A 207 3.11 25.17 -6.69
C ILE A 207 1.68 24.58 -6.68
N MET A 208 0.90 24.81 -5.62
CA MET A 208 -0.48 24.31 -5.52
C MET A 208 -1.35 24.76 -6.68
N ASN A 209 -1.35 26.05 -7.00
CA ASN A 209 -2.15 26.58 -8.10
C ASN A 209 -1.74 25.96 -9.45
N SER A 210 -0.43 25.77 -9.66
CA SER A 210 0.10 25.14 -10.86
C SER A 210 -0.35 23.69 -10.98
N ILE A 211 -0.30 22.93 -9.87
CA ILE A 211 -0.75 21.53 -9.83
C ILE A 211 -2.25 21.42 -10.08
N VAL A 212 -3.07 22.27 -9.45
CA VAL A 212 -4.54 22.26 -9.66
C VAL A 212 -4.88 22.52 -11.13
N ASN A 213 -4.18 23.46 -11.78
CA ASN A 213 -4.38 23.74 -13.19
C ASN A 213 -3.91 22.60 -14.11
N LEU A 214 -2.81 21.93 -13.73
CA LEU A 214 -2.24 20.83 -14.49
C LEU A 214 -3.02 19.52 -14.32
N ARG A 215 -3.64 19.32 -13.15
CA ARG A 215 -4.36 18.10 -12.74
C ARG A 215 -5.82 18.36 -12.40
N PRO A 216 -6.64 18.81 -13.38
CA PRO A 216 -8.07 19.03 -13.16
C PRO A 216 -8.83 17.75 -12.79
N ASP A 217 -8.30 16.58 -13.20
CA ASP A 217 -8.80 15.26 -12.83
C ASP A 217 -8.71 15.02 -11.31
N LEU A 218 -7.54 15.27 -10.72
CA LEU A 218 -7.34 15.13 -9.27
C LEU A 218 -8.09 16.20 -8.49
N TYR A 219 -8.21 17.41 -9.03
CA TYR A 219 -9.01 18.45 -8.42
C TYR A 219 -10.48 18.06 -8.33
N ALA A 220 -11.05 17.52 -9.41
CA ALA A 220 -12.43 17.04 -9.42
C ALA A 220 -12.65 15.90 -8.40
N LEU A 221 -11.68 14.98 -8.28
CA LEU A 221 -11.70 13.92 -7.28
C LEU A 221 -11.64 14.48 -5.84
N ALA A 222 -10.73 15.43 -5.59
CA ALA A 222 -10.59 16.10 -4.30
C ALA A 222 -11.87 16.82 -3.92
N LYS A 223 -12.48 17.54 -4.87
CA LYS A 223 -13.76 18.23 -4.67
C LYS A 223 -14.88 17.25 -4.34
N LYS A 224 -15.03 16.17 -5.10
CA LYS A 224 -16.03 15.12 -4.81
C LYS A 224 -15.86 14.53 -3.41
N SER A 225 -14.62 14.22 -3.01
CA SER A 225 -14.30 13.70 -1.68
C SER A 225 -14.70 14.68 -0.56
N LYS A 226 -14.51 15.98 -0.80
CA LYS A 226 -14.85 17.07 0.13
C LYS A 226 -16.36 17.31 0.21
N ASP A 227 -17.05 17.33 -0.93
CA ASP A 227 -18.51 17.40 -1.02
C ASP A 227 -19.17 16.24 -0.26
N ASN A 228 -18.65 15.01 -0.38
CA ASN A 228 -19.11 13.84 0.37
C ASN A 228 -18.98 13.99 1.90
N ARG A 229 -18.02 14.81 2.36
CA ARG A 229 -17.79 15.14 3.77
C ARG A 229 -18.52 16.41 4.21
N GLY A 230 -19.27 17.06 3.31
CA GLY A 230 -19.99 18.30 3.59
C GLY A 230 -19.09 19.51 3.83
N THR A 231 -17.92 19.56 3.21
CA THR A 231 -16.98 20.68 3.33
C THR A 231 -16.37 21.04 1.97
N ASP A 232 -15.99 22.29 1.77
CA ASP A 232 -15.20 22.75 0.61
C ASP A 232 -13.78 23.17 1.03
N TYR A 233 -13.42 22.92 2.30
CA TYR A 233 -12.16 23.37 2.87
C TYR A 233 -10.96 22.62 2.27
N ASN A 234 -10.00 23.40 1.75
CA ASN A 234 -8.67 22.94 1.34
C ASN A 234 -8.70 21.87 0.21
N ILE A 235 -9.49 22.11 -0.84
CA ILE A 235 -9.52 21.25 -2.03
C ILE A 235 -8.16 21.25 -2.74
N ASP A 236 -7.53 22.42 -2.88
CA ASP A 236 -6.22 22.55 -3.53
C ASP A 236 -5.13 21.75 -2.80
N GLY A 237 -5.06 21.88 -1.47
CA GLY A 237 -4.13 21.10 -0.66
C GLY A 237 -4.41 19.59 -0.74
N THR A 238 -5.68 19.19 -0.81
CA THR A 238 -6.07 17.79 -1.02
C THR A 238 -5.63 17.28 -2.40
N THR A 239 -5.71 18.13 -3.42
CA THR A 239 -5.26 17.83 -4.79
C THR A 239 -3.75 17.57 -4.82
N VAL A 240 -2.96 18.44 -4.17
CA VAL A 240 -1.51 18.25 -4.05
C VAL A 240 -1.17 16.99 -3.23
N ASN A 241 -1.92 16.72 -2.15
CA ASN A 241 -1.73 15.49 -1.38
C ASN A 241 -1.94 14.23 -2.23
N TYR A 242 -2.94 14.20 -3.11
CA TYR A 242 -3.11 13.07 -4.04
C TYR A 242 -1.93 12.88 -5.00
N VAL A 243 -1.32 13.97 -5.46
CA VAL A 243 -0.08 13.89 -6.26
C VAL A 243 1.05 13.29 -5.42
N MET A 244 1.28 13.81 -4.21
CA MET A 244 2.38 13.35 -3.35
C MET A 244 2.22 11.87 -2.97
N CYS A 245 1.04 11.45 -2.49
CA CYS A 245 0.78 10.05 -2.15
C CYS A 245 0.93 9.12 -3.37
N SER A 246 0.55 9.57 -4.57
CA SER A 246 0.74 8.78 -5.79
C SER A 246 2.23 8.61 -6.14
N LEU A 247 3.05 9.65 -5.94
CA LEU A 247 4.49 9.61 -6.17
C LEU A 247 5.19 8.75 -5.12
N GLU A 248 4.77 8.88 -3.87
CA GLU A 248 5.27 8.10 -2.73
C GLU A 248 5.02 6.61 -2.94
N ASN A 249 3.77 6.22 -3.25
CA ASN A 249 3.45 4.84 -3.56
C ASN A 249 4.28 4.33 -4.75
N LYS A 250 4.51 5.15 -5.78
CA LYS A 250 5.35 4.76 -6.92
C LYS A 250 6.80 4.50 -6.49
N ALA A 251 7.40 5.39 -5.69
CA ALA A 251 8.75 5.23 -5.17
C ALA A 251 8.87 4.00 -4.26
N LEU A 252 7.88 3.77 -3.39
CA LEU A 252 7.80 2.61 -2.52
C LEU A 252 7.75 1.30 -3.32
N MET A 253 6.91 1.24 -4.37
CA MET A 253 6.82 0.04 -5.23
C MET A 253 8.11 -0.22 -6.01
N ILE A 254 8.83 0.82 -6.43
CA ILE A 254 10.15 0.66 -7.07
C ILE A 254 11.18 0.10 -6.09
N ALA A 255 11.17 0.57 -4.83
CA ALA A 255 12.03 0.03 -3.78
C ALA A 255 11.69 -1.44 -3.49
N PHE A 256 10.40 -1.78 -3.41
CA PHE A 256 9.92 -3.15 -3.25
C PHE A 256 10.39 -4.08 -4.39
N GLU A 257 10.25 -3.64 -5.64
CA GLU A 257 10.70 -4.39 -6.81
C GLU A 257 12.22 -4.62 -6.76
N TYR A 258 13.00 -3.59 -6.45
CA TYR A 258 14.45 -3.72 -6.28
C TYR A 258 14.82 -4.74 -5.19
N LEU A 259 14.17 -4.70 -4.02
CA LEU A 259 14.43 -5.66 -2.95
C LEU A 259 14.11 -7.09 -3.37
N THR A 260 13.00 -7.27 -4.10
CA THR A 260 12.62 -8.58 -4.65
C THR A 260 13.64 -9.08 -5.68
N GLU A 261 14.16 -8.19 -6.54
CA GLU A 261 15.26 -8.50 -7.48
C GLU A 261 16.55 -8.92 -6.77
N GLN A 262 16.78 -8.44 -5.54
CA GLN A 262 17.93 -8.81 -4.70
C GLN A 262 17.68 -10.05 -3.82
N GLU A 263 16.57 -10.76 -4.04
CA GLU A 263 16.12 -11.91 -3.26
C GLU A 263 15.93 -11.59 -1.76
N ILE A 264 15.51 -10.35 -1.46
CA ILE A 264 15.21 -9.90 -0.10
C ILE A 264 13.70 -9.96 0.11
N GLU A 265 13.30 -10.70 1.13
CA GLU A 265 11.89 -10.81 1.52
C GLU A 265 11.42 -9.53 2.23
N VAL A 266 10.39 -8.91 1.68
CA VAL A 266 9.67 -7.78 2.30
C VAL A 266 8.55 -8.33 3.15
N GLY A 267 8.61 -8.09 4.46
CA GLY A 267 7.63 -8.60 5.41
C GLY A 267 6.34 -7.76 5.45
N SER A 268 6.45 -6.45 5.29
CA SER A 268 5.28 -5.56 5.28
C SER A 268 5.55 -4.26 4.52
N LEU A 269 4.50 -3.70 3.93
CA LEU A 269 4.47 -2.30 3.48
C LEU A 269 3.85 -1.46 4.61
N VAL A 270 4.47 -0.34 4.98
CA VAL A 270 4.07 0.49 6.13
C VAL A 270 4.13 1.96 5.71
N PHE A 271 2.98 2.54 5.36
CA PHE A 271 2.89 3.95 4.90
C PHE A 271 3.88 4.26 3.75
N ASP A 272 4.82 5.17 3.98
CA ASP A 272 5.90 5.62 3.09
C ASP A 272 7.16 4.76 3.17
N GLY A 273 7.11 3.65 3.91
CA GLY A 273 8.18 2.69 4.09
C GLY A 273 7.76 1.24 3.91
N LEU A 274 8.72 0.36 4.15
CA LEU A 274 8.56 -1.09 4.15
C LEU A 274 9.49 -1.73 5.19
N MET A 275 9.14 -2.92 5.65
CA MET A 275 9.95 -3.67 6.60
C MET A 275 10.54 -4.92 5.95
N ILE A 276 11.81 -5.19 6.21
CA ILE A 276 12.51 -6.41 5.75
C ILE A 276 13.08 -7.20 6.93
N TYR A 277 13.19 -8.52 6.79
CA TYR A 277 13.74 -9.38 7.85
C TYR A 277 15.26 -9.23 8.01
N LYS A 278 15.72 -9.09 9.25
CA LYS A 278 17.16 -9.00 9.57
C LYS A 278 17.91 -10.30 9.27
N ASP A 279 17.28 -11.45 9.45
CA ASP A 279 17.91 -12.77 9.26
C ASP A 279 18.51 -12.95 7.85
N ASN A 280 17.98 -12.23 6.86
CA ASN A 280 18.39 -12.31 5.46
C ASN A 280 19.35 -11.19 5.03
N VAL A 281 19.65 -10.22 5.92
CA VAL A 281 20.41 -9.01 5.59
C VAL A 281 21.37 -8.66 6.73
N SER A 282 22.68 -8.74 6.46
CA SER A 282 23.67 -8.25 7.43
C SER A 282 23.66 -6.71 7.53
N PRO A 283 24.08 -6.12 8.66
CA PRO A 283 24.18 -4.66 8.80
C PRO A 283 25.03 -3.98 7.72
N GLU A 284 26.10 -4.64 7.25
CA GLU A 284 26.95 -4.13 6.18
C GLU A 284 26.21 -4.11 4.84
N ARG A 285 25.46 -5.17 4.53
CA ARG A 285 24.65 -5.28 3.30
C ARG A 285 23.49 -4.29 3.30
N LEU A 286 22.92 -3.96 4.47
CA LEU A 286 21.81 -3.00 4.59
C LEU A 286 22.18 -1.65 3.95
N SER A 287 23.38 -1.14 4.21
CA SER A 287 23.82 0.15 3.64
C SER A 287 23.88 0.15 2.11
N GLU A 288 24.23 -0.99 1.50
CA GLU A 288 24.25 -1.16 0.05
C GLU A 288 22.83 -1.25 -0.52
N ILE A 289 21.94 -1.97 0.19
CA ILE A 289 20.53 -2.10 -0.16
C ILE A 289 19.84 -0.73 -0.19
N LEU A 290 19.99 0.07 0.88
CA LEU A 290 19.37 1.39 0.99
C LEU A 290 19.82 2.33 -0.15
N LYS A 291 21.12 2.29 -0.49
CA LYS A 291 21.67 3.03 -1.64
C LYS A 291 21.10 2.51 -2.96
N GLY A 292 20.98 1.20 -3.11
CA GLY A 292 20.40 0.56 -4.29
C GLY A 292 18.94 0.95 -4.51
N CYS A 293 18.12 0.95 -3.45
CA CYS A 293 16.73 1.43 -3.53
C CYS A 293 16.69 2.89 -3.99
N SER A 294 17.49 3.77 -3.36
CA SER A 294 17.54 5.19 -3.69
C SER A 294 17.95 5.41 -5.17
N GLN A 295 18.95 4.66 -5.63
CA GLN A 295 19.45 4.72 -6.99
C GLN A 295 18.41 4.21 -8.00
N LYS A 296 17.71 3.10 -7.70
CA LYS A 296 16.65 2.58 -8.57
C LYS A 296 15.50 3.58 -8.70
N VAL A 297 15.09 4.24 -7.61
CA VAL A 297 14.06 5.30 -7.68
C VAL A 297 14.55 6.45 -8.57
N LYS A 298 15.82 6.88 -8.43
CA LYS A 298 16.40 7.91 -9.29
C LYS A 298 16.41 7.51 -10.77
N GLU A 299 16.74 6.27 -11.08
CA GLU A 299 16.77 5.77 -12.46
C GLU A 299 15.38 5.73 -13.11
N VAL A 300 14.36 5.30 -12.36
CA VAL A 300 13.01 5.09 -12.88
C VAL A 300 12.15 6.36 -12.83
N MET A 301 12.30 7.17 -11.79
CA MET A 301 11.50 8.38 -11.57
C MET A 301 12.26 9.67 -11.87
N GLY A 302 13.58 9.63 -12.09
CA GLY A 302 14.39 10.85 -12.16
C GLY A 302 14.55 11.57 -10.82
N CYS A 303 14.02 11.01 -9.73
CA CYS A 303 13.94 11.69 -8.44
C CYS A 303 15.00 11.18 -7.45
N ASN A 304 15.78 12.10 -6.88
CA ASN A 304 16.83 11.79 -5.93
C ASN A 304 16.30 11.72 -4.49
N ILE A 305 15.50 10.69 -4.18
CA ILE A 305 15.03 10.42 -2.82
C ILE A 305 16.06 9.60 -2.04
N THR A 306 16.26 9.92 -0.77
CA THR A 306 17.14 9.15 0.12
C THR A 306 16.31 8.14 0.91
N ILE A 307 16.65 6.86 0.81
CA ILE A 307 16.04 5.78 1.58
C ILE A 307 16.97 5.44 2.75
N THR A 308 16.41 5.33 3.95
CA THR A 308 17.15 5.15 5.21
C THR A 308 16.53 4.05 6.07
N ASN A 309 17.31 3.47 6.98
CA ASN A 309 16.74 2.64 8.04
C ASN A 309 16.33 3.54 9.21
N LYS A 310 15.04 3.56 9.54
CA LYS A 310 14.52 4.24 10.73
C LYS A 310 14.70 3.30 11.92
N VAL A 311 15.41 3.77 12.94
CA VAL A 311 15.56 2.97 14.17
C VAL A 311 14.24 3.03 14.92
N MET A 312 13.72 1.87 15.34
CA MET A 312 12.55 1.78 16.20
C MET A 312 13.00 2.01 17.64
N ASP A 313 12.96 3.26 18.12
CA ASP A 313 13.46 3.67 19.44
C ASP A 313 12.34 3.99 20.45
N GLU A 314 11.10 3.70 20.10
CA GLU A 314 9.91 3.94 20.93
C GLU A 314 9.45 2.70 21.75
N GLY A 315 10.18 1.58 21.67
CA GLY A 315 9.86 0.33 22.38
C GLY A 315 10.21 0.33 23.89
N TYR A 316 9.72 -0.68 24.61
CA TYR A 316 10.03 -0.90 26.03
C TYR A 316 11.18 -1.91 26.23
N ASP A 317 12.06 -1.63 27.21
CA ASP A 317 13.02 -2.59 27.74
C ASP A 317 12.29 -3.70 28.52
N LEU A 318 12.12 -4.87 27.90
CA LEU A 318 11.55 -6.02 28.60
C LEU A 318 12.65 -6.72 29.41
N PRO A 319 12.48 -6.93 30.72
CA PRO A 319 13.44 -7.68 31.51
C PRO A 319 13.49 -9.13 31.01
N LEU A 320 14.64 -9.52 30.44
CA LEU A 320 14.90 -10.84 29.84
C LEU A 320 14.58 -12.01 30.79
N ASP A 321 14.66 -11.77 32.10
CA ASP A 321 14.39 -12.72 33.16
C ASP A 321 12.94 -13.26 33.11
N ALA A 322 11.99 -12.47 32.57
CA ALA A 322 10.59 -12.86 32.42
C ALA A 322 10.32 -13.78 31.21
N LEU A 323 11.23 -13.83 30.22
CA LEU A 323 11.07 -14.62 28.99
C LEU A 323 11.46 -16.10 29.16
N THR A 324 12.08 -16.47 30.29
CA THR A 324 12.50 -17.85 30.58
C THR A 324 11.33 -18.80 30.88
N GLN A 325 10.11 -18.28 31.07
CA GLN A 325 8.90 -19.10 31.24
C GLN A 325 8.11 -19.24 29.93
N SER A 326 8.53 -20.19 29.10
CA SER A 326 7.72 -20.88 28.09
C SER A 326 6.82 -20.00 27.18
N VAL A 327 7.28 -18.82 26.78
CA VAL A 327 6.61 -18.12 25.68
C VAL A 327 7.05 -18.82 24.39
N ASN A 328 6.14 -19.63 23.83
CA ASN A 328 6.36 -20.26 22.53
C ASN A 328 6.24 -19.17 21.45
N VAL A 329 7.35 -18.47 21.19
CA VAL A 329 7.46 -17.35 20.23
C VAL A 329 6.94 -17.74 18.84
N GLU A 330 7.12 -19.01 18.46
CA GLU A 330 6.60 -19.55 17.20
C GLU A 330 5.06 -19.56 17.11
N LEU A 331 4.38 -19.58 18.26
CA LEU A 331 2.92 -19.50 18.35
C LEU A 331 2.41 -18.04 18.25
N LEU A 332 3.21 -17.05 18.66
CA LEU A 332 2.92 -15.62 18.47
C LEU A 332 3.07 -15.23 17.00
N LEU A 333 4.12 -15.71 16.34
CA LEU A 333 4.35 -15.55 14.90
C LEU A 333 3.20 -16.13 14.05
N ARG A 334 2.64 -17.28 14.43
CA ARG A 334 1.47 -17.87 13.75
C ARG A 334 0.15 -17.18 14.06
N LYS A 335 0.08 -16.42 15.15
CA LYS A 335 -1.10 -15.65 15.56
C LYS A 335 -1.08 -14.18 15.12
N GLY A 336 -0.09 -13.77 14.32
CA GLY A 336 -0.17 -12.61 13.44
C GLY A 336 -1.25 -12.75 12.36
N VAL A 337 -2.45 -13.21 12.74
CA VAL A 337 -3.67 -12.96 11.99
C VAL A 337 -3.97 -11.50 12.26
N TYR A 338 -3.52 -10.63 11.35
CA TYR A 338 -4.03 -9.27 11.27
C TYR A 338 -5.56 -9.35 11.35
N PRO A 339 -6.23 -8.67 12.29
CA PRO A 339 -7.65 -8.49 12.22
C PRO A 339 -7.92 -7.58 11.01
N TYR A 340 -8.07 -8.18 9.84
CA TYR A 340 -8.45 -7.51 8.60
C TYR A 340 -9.86 -6.88 8.68
N ASP A 341 -10.57 -7.03 9.80
CA ASP A 341 -11.89 -6.47 10.08
C ASP A 341 -11.92 -4.92 10.17
N TYR A 342 -10.78 -4.23 10.00
CA TYR A 342 -10.72 -2.75 9.94
C TYR A 342 -10.55 -2.15 8.53
N MET A 343 -10.50 -2.95 7.46
CA MET A 343 -10.38 -2.45 6.08
C MET A 343 -11.74 -2.16 5.38
N ASP A 344 -12.88 -2.37 6.03
CA ASP A 344 -14.23 -2.03 5.51
C ASP A 344 -14.51 -0.51 5.42
N GLY A 345 -13.50 0.34 5.63
CA GLY A 345 -13.60 1.80 5.46
C GLY A 345 -13.54 2.28 4.00
N PHE A 346 -13.12 1.44 3.05
CA PHE A 346 -12.95 1.85 1.65
C PHE A 346 -14.22 1.68 0.78
N GLU A 347 -15.25 0.98 1.25
CA GLU A 347 -16.54 0.86 0.53
C GLU A 347 -17.48 2.06 0.75
N LYS A 348 -17.05 3.11 1.47
CA LYS A 348 -17.88 4.28 1.81
C LYS A 348 -17.35 5.65 1.35
N LEU A 349 -16.46 5.70 0.37
CA LEU A 349 -16.08 6.96 -0.32
C LEU A 349 -16.24 6.80 -1.83
#